data_AF-A0A8J7RAC7-F1
#
_entry.id   AF-A0A8J7RAC7-F1
#
_cell.length_a   1.000
_cell.length_b   1.000
_cell.length_c   1.000
_cell.angle_alpha   90.00
_cell.angle_beta   90.00
_cell.angle_gamma   90.00
#
_symmetry.space_group_name_H-M   'P 1'
#
loop_
_entity.id
_entity.type
_entity.pdbx_description
1 polymer ?
#
loop_
_entity_poly.entity_id
_entity_poly.type
_entity_poly.pdbx_seq_one_letter_code
_entity_poly.pdbx_strand_id
1 'polypeptide(L)'
;MLEIDGSMGEGGGQVARTAVALAALTGTRLRLTQIRAGRPKPGLAAQHCTAVRAVALACGAEMEGCAVGSTELTFVPGDLRRTEGEIAIGTAGSIPLVLQAWLPVALATGGSITLTGGTEVQKSPTIDYCARVLLPVLQAHGAKVRTEVLNRGYFPRGGGRVRVTVEPSTLHPLDLDAVPPHRGIVSCSQALPEHVAERQATAAVALLHDYPVEIVRTAGPGTGTSVTTWCGTKGGVALGRRGLPAEKVGRTAARELLAALEAPGQVDIHLADQLLVYLALSGGRYTAPSLSSHAATTCALLARFGHEVTVSGTSPVVFSA
;
A
#
# COMPACT_ATOMS: atom_id res chain seq x y z
N MET A 1 24.19 -7.28 -13.20
CA MET A 1 23.25 -7.66 -12.11
C MET A 1 23.45 -6.65 -10.99
N LEU A 2 22.39 -6.02 -10.53
CA LEU A 2 22.40 -5.04 -9.45
C LEU A 2 22.30 -5.77 -8.11
N GLU A 3 23.24 -5.50 -7.20
CA GLU A 3 23.22 -6.03 -5.84
C GLU A 3 22.69 -4.98 -4.87
N ILE A 4 21.76 -5.40 -4.01
CA ILE A 4 21.10 -4.54 -3.04
C ILE A 4 21.12 -5.21 -1.66
N ASP A 5 21.63 -4.48 -0.67
CA ASP A 5 21.56 -4.86 0.73
C ASP A 5 20.14 -4.62 1.26
N GLY A 6 19.41 -5.71 1.54
CA GLY A 6 18.05 -5.70 2.08
C GLY A 6 17.93 -5.23 3.53
N SER A 7 19.05 -4.92 4.19
CA SER A 7 19.10 -4.28 5.51
C SER A 7 19.17 -2.75 5.42
N MET A 8 19.32 -2.17 4.22
CA MET A 8 19.44 -0.73 4.01
C MET A 8 18.25 0.06 4.60
N GLY A 9 18.54 1.27 5.11
CA GLY A 9 17.55 2.15 5.70
C GLY A 9 16.79 1.49 6.84
N GLU A 10 15.49 1.30 6.68
CA GLU A 10 14.66 0.61 7.68
C GLU A 10 14.85 -0.91 7.76
N GLY A 11 15.58 -1.53 6.82
CA GLY A 11 15.74 -2.98 6.74
C GLY A 11 14.40 -3.72 6.77
N GLY A 12 13.36 -3.12 6.17
CA GLY A 12 11.98 -3.58 6.19
C GLY A 12 11.62 -4.46 4.99
N GLY A 13 10.38 -4.92 4.97
CA GLY A 13 9.85 -5.63 3.80
C GLY A 13 9.66 -4.74 2.56
N GLN A 14 9.71 -3.41 2.72
CA GLN A 14 9.55 -2.45 1.62
C GLN A 14 10.68 -2.57 0.60
N VAL A 15 11.94 -2.73 1.05
CA VAL A 15 13.10 -2.86 0.15
C VAL A 15 12.89 -4.02 -0.83
N ALA A 16 12.51 -5.20 -0.34
CA ALA A 16 12.28 -6.36 -1.19
C ALA A 16 11.14 -6.13 -2.20
N ARG A 17 10.03 -5.51 -1.77
CA ARG A 17 8.87 -5.25 -2.64
C ARG A 17 9.17 -4.23 -3.73
N THR A 18 9.78 -3.11 -3.36
CA THR A 18 10.10 -2.04 -4.29
C THR A 18 11.22 -2.46 -5.23
N ALA A 19 12.26 -3.16 -4.75
CA ALA A 19 13.38 -3.58 -5.59
C ALA A 19 12.96 -4.55 -6.70
N VAL A 20 12.08 -5.53 -6.43
CA VAL A 20 11.60 -6.43 -7.49
C VAL A 20 10.68 -5.71 -8.49
N ALA A 21 9.87 -4.75 -8.04
CA ALA A 21 9.04 -3.94 -8.92
C ALA A 21 9.91 -3.09 -9.87
N LEU A 22 10.94 -2.43 -9.33
CA LEU A 22 11.90 -1.64 -10.12
C LEU A 22 12.71 -2.54 -11.06
N ALA A 23 13.20 -3.69 -10.59
CA ALA A 23 13.89 -4.67 -11.43
C ALA A 23 13.04 -5.09 -12.64
N ALA A 24 11.76 -5.37 -12.43
CA ALA A 24 10.84 -5.69 -13.52
C ALA A 24 10.67 -4.51 -14.50
N LEU A 25 10.45 -3.29 -13.99
CA LEU A 25 10.23 -2.10 -14.82
C LEU A 25 11.46 -1.69 -15.64
N THR A 26 12.67 -1.86 -15.09
CA THR A 26 13.92 -1.45 -15.74
C THR A 26 14.60 -2.60 -16.50
N GLY A 27 14.08 -3.83 -16.45
CA GLY A 27 14.75 -5.01 -16.98
C GLY A 27 16.06 -5.38 -16.27
N THR A 28 16.27 -4.89 -15.05
CA THR A 28 17.53 -5.05 -14.32
C THR A 28 17.54 -6.35 -13.53
N ARG A 29 18.50 -7.24 -13.83
CA ARG A 29 18.76 -8.43 -12.99
C ARG A 29 19.14 -8.01 -11.57
N LEU A 30 18.49 -8.56 -10.56
CA LEU A 30 18.61 -8.15 -9.16
C LEU A 30 19.08 -9.31 -8.28
N ARG A 31 19.99 -9.02 -7.35
CA ARG A 31 20.30 -9.87 -6.19
C ARG A 31 20.10 -9.06 -4.90
N LEU A 32 19.18 -9.53 -4.05
CA LEU A 32 18.96 -9.01 -2.71
C LEU A 32 19.66 -9.91 -1.69
N THR A 33 20.39 -9.31 -0.76
CA THR A 33 21.01 -10.00 0.39
C THR A 33 20.50 -9.40 1.69
N GLN A 34 20.81 -10.02 2.85
CA GLN A 34 20.47 -9.48 4.18
C GLN A 34 19.00 -9.06 4.35
N ILE A 35 18.07 -9.77 3.67
CA ILE A 35 16.66 -9.41 3.64
C ILE A 35 16.11 -9.37 5.06
N ARG A 36 15.70 -8.17 5.51
CA ARG A 36 15.13 -7.94 6.84
C ARG A 36 16.04 -8.37 8.00
N ALA A 37 17.37 -8.31 7.83
CA ALA A 37 18.34 -8.74 8.84
C ALA A 37 18.13 -8.10 10.22
N GLY A 38 17.74 -6.82 10.28
CA GLY A 38 17.48 -6.10 11.53
C GLY A 38 16.09 -6.34 12.16
N ARG A 39 15.24 -7.22 11.60
CA ARG A 39 13.89 -7.46 12.12
C ARG A 39 13.88 -8.67 13.07
N PRO A 40 12.94 -8.72 14.05
CA PRO A 40 12.85 -9.85 14.99
C PRO A 40 12.67 -11.23 14.32
N LYS A 41 12.10 -11.26 13.10
CA LYS A 41 12.03 -12.44 12.25
C LYS A 41 12.65 -12.06 10.90
N PRO A 42 13.95 -12.32 10.68
CA PRO A 42 14.63 -12.01 9.42
C PRO A 42 14.07 -12.78 8.22
N GLY A 43 14.53 -12.42 7.03
CA GLY A 43 14.18 -13.06 5.76
C GLY A 43 12.80 -12.68 5.22
N LEU A 44 12.42 -13.26 4.08
CA LEU A 44 11.12 -13.05 3.46
C LEU A 44 9.99 -13.60 4.36
N ALA A 45 8.89 -12.86 4.43
CA ALA A 45 7.65 -13.32 5.04
C ALA A 45 6.69 -13.75 3.92
N ALA A 46 5.60 -14.44 4.26
CA ALA A 46 4.63 -14.93 3.27
C ALA A 46 4.15 -13.83 2.29
N GLN A 47 3.83 -12.64 2.79
CA GLN A 47 3.43 -11.50 1.94
C GLN A 47 4.57 -10.99 1.04
N HIS A 48 5.83 -11.09 1.46
CA HIS A 48 6.98 -10.71 0.62
C HIS A 48 7.17 -11.71 -0.51
N CYS A 49 7.14 -13.01 -0.21
CA CYS A 49 7.19 -14.05 -1.24
C CYS A 49 6.03 -13.89 -2.24
N THR A 50 4.84 -13.55 -1.75
CA THR A 50 3.67 -13.35 -2.61
C THR A 50 3.82 -12.11 -3.49
N ALA A 51 4.33 -10.99 -2.95
CA ALA A 51 4.63 -9.80 -3.73
C ALA A 51 5.66 -10.07 -4.83
N VAL A 52 6.75 -10.77 -4.49
CA VAL A 52 7.78 -11.18 -5.43
C VAL A 52 7.20 -12.07 -6.55
N ARG A 53 6.38 -13.06 -6.19
CA ARG A 53 5.70 -13.94 -7.17
C ARG A 53 4.71 -13.19 -8.05
N ALA A 54 3.94 -12.25 -7.49
CA ALA A 54 3.01 -11.43 -8.27
C ALA A 54 3.76 -10.60 -9.32
N VAL A 55 4.87 -9.98 -8.95
CA VAL A 55 5.72 -9.23 -9.89
C VAL A 55 6.38 -10.17 -10.92
N ALA A 56 6.86 -11.35 -10.50
CA ALA A 56 7.40 -12.34 -11.42
C ALA A 56 6.41 -12.81 -12.48
N LEU A 57 5.12 -12.96 -12.11
CA LEU A 57 4.07 -13.27 -13.07
C LEU A 57 3.92 -12.15 -14.12
N ALA A 58 4.07 -10.89 -13.71
CA ALA A 58 3.98 -9.70 -14.56
C ALA A 58 5.17 -9.47 -15.49
N CYS A 59 6.28 -10.18 -15.33
CA CYS A 59 7.43 -10.08 -16.24
C CYS A 59 8.08 -11.42 -16.61
N GLY A 60 7.43 -12.54 -16.30
CA GLY A 60 7.97 -13.88 -16.57
C GLY A 60 9.33 -14.16 -15.91
N ALA A 61 9.58 -13.59 -14.73
CA ALA A 61 10.90 -13.64 -14.11
C ALA A 61 11.30 -15.04 -13.63
N GLU A 62 12.58 -15.36 -13.79
CA GLU A 62 13.24 -16.45 -13.06
C GLU A 62 13.63 -15.96 -11.66
N MET A 63 13.48 -16.84 -10.67
CA MET A 63 13.72 -16.50 -9.27
C MET A 63 14.38 -17.64 -8.51
N GLU A 64 15.32 -17.29 -7.64
CA GLU A 64 15.94 -18.20 -6.69
C GLU A 64 15.87 -17.58 -5.28
N GLY A 65 15.57 -18.39 -4.25
CA GLY A 65 15.47 -17.90 -2.87
C GLY A 65 14.12 -17.26 -2.50
N CYS A 66 13.09 -17.37 -3.35
CA CYS A 66 11.73 -16.87 -3.04
C CYS A 66 10.96 -17.82 -2.09
N ALA A 67 11.46 -17.97 -0.86
CA ALA A 67 10.89 -18.81 0.19
C ALA A 67 10.82 -18.06 1.52
N VAL A 68 9.84 -18.42 2.37
CA VAL A 68 9.70 -17.83 3.70
C VAL A 68 10.96 -18.10 4.52
N GLY A 69 11.49 -17.07 5.18
CA GLY A 69 12.72 -17.13 5.95
C GLY A 69 13.99 -16.90 5.13
N SER A 70 13.92 -16.88 3.79
CA SER A 70 15.11 -16.64 2.95
C SER A 70 15.65 -15.23 3.17
N THR A 71 16.95 -15.13 3.40
CA THR A 71 17.70 -13.87 3.55
C THR A 71 18.32 -13.38 2.25
N GLU A 72 18.23 -14.18 1.19
CA GLU A 72 18.69 -13.83 -0.16
C GLU A 72 17.60 -14.11 -1.21
N LEU A 73 17.60 -13.31 -2.27
CA LEU A 73 16.72 -13.49 -3.42
C LEU A 73 17.46 -13.06 -4.69
N THR A 74 17.52 -13.94 -5.69
CA THR A 74 17.89 -13.57 -7.06
C THR A 74 16.61 -13.44 -7.88
N PHE A 75 16.50 -12.36 -8.64
CA PHE A 75 15.35 -12.05 -9.48
C PHE A 75 15.83 -11.60 -10.86
N VAL A 76 15.51 -12.36 -11.89
CA VAL A 76 15.90 -12.11 -13.28
C VAL A 76 14.65 -11.81 -14.08
N PRO A 77 14.31 -10.54 -14.34
CA PRO A 77 13.11 -10.18 -15.09
C PRO A 77 13.22 -10.61 -16.55
N GLY A 78 12.09 -11.04 -17.13
CA GLY A 78 11.88 -11.09 -18.58
C GLY A 78 11.05 -9.90 -19.06
N ASP A 79 10.42 -10.04 -20.22
CA ASP A 79 9.56 -9.00 -20.77
C ASP A 79 8.28 -8.81 -19.94
N LEU A 80 7.87 -7.55 -19.77
CA LEU A 80 6.62 -7.21 -19.12
C LEU A 80 5.44 -7.84 -19.87
N ARG A 81 4.49 -8.39 -19.11
CA ARG A 81 3.32 -9.06 -19.65
C ARG A 81 2.12 -8.90 -18.73
N ARG A 82 0.95 -8.93 -19.36
CA ARG A 82 -0.34 -8.90 -18.67
C ARG A 82 -0.44 -10.03 -17.64
N THR A 83 -0.91 -9.72 -16.44
CA THR A 83 -1.07 -10.71 -15.35
C THR A 83 -2.55 -11.01 -15.11
N GLU A 84 -2.94 -12.28 -15.14
CA GLU A 84 -4.29 -12.72 -14.84
C GLU A 84 -4.24 -13.86 -13.81
N GLY A 85 -5.18 -13.87 -12.86
CA GLY A 85 -5.43 -15.05 -12.02
C GLY A 85 -5.65 -14.77 -10.54
N GLU A 86 -5.56 -15.83 -9.74
CA GLU A 86 -5.72 -15.78 -8.30
C GLU A 86 -4.38 -16.00 -7.59
N ILE A 87 -4.08 -15.15 -6.61
CA ILE A 87 -2.83 -15.19 -5.86
C ILE A 87 -3.17 -15.21 -4.36
N ALA A 88 -2.82 -16.29 -3.69
CA ALA A 88 -3.06 -16.46 -2.25
C ALA A 88 -1.78 -16.21 -1.46
N ILE A 89 -1.86 -15.35 -0.44
CA ILE A 89 -0.75 -15.12 0.50
C ILE A 89 -0.58 -16.31 1.47
N GLY A 90 -1.63 -17.11 1.67
CA GLY A 90 -1.64 -18.27 2.57
C GLY A 90 -1.66 -17.92 4.06
N THR A 91 -1.70 -16.63 4.41
CA THR A 91 -1.77 -16.12 5.79
C THR A 91 -2.59 -14.82 5.81
N ALA A 92 -2.73 -14.18 6.97
CA ALA A 92 -3.23 -12.80 7.09
C ALA A 92 -2.21 -11.73 6.62
N GLY A 93 -1.26 -12.06 5.73
CA GLY A 93 -0.35 -11.07 5.17
C GLY A 93 -1.11 -10.02 4.34
N SER A 94 -0.58 -8.80 4.29
CA SER A 94 -1.28 -7.63 3.75
C SER A 94 -1.40 -7.68 2.22
N ILE A 95 -2.65 -7.69 1.73
CA ILE A 95 -3.01 -7.53 0.32
C ILE A 95 -2.50 -6.17 -0.22
N PRO A 96 -2.74 -5.02 0.47
CA PRO A 96 -2.18 -3.73 0.07
C PRO A 96 -0.67 -3.73 -0.20
N LEU A 97 0.12 -4.45 0.59
CA LEU A 97 1.57 -4.52 0.37
C LEU A 97 1.93 -5.31 -0.88
N VAL A 98 1.20 -6.40 -1.20
CA VAL A 98 1.38 -7.11 -2.48
C VAL A 98 1.01 -6.19 -3.64
N LEU A 99 -0.09 -5.45 -3.51
CA LEU A 99 -0.54 -4.49 -4.51
C LEU A 99 0.51 -3.39 -4.77
N GLN A 100 1.16 -2.86 -3.73
CA GLN A 100 2.23 -1.86 -3.89
C GLN A 100 3.41 -2.35 -4.74
N ALA A 101 3.71 -3.65 -4.74
CA ALA A 101 4.78 -4.20 -5.58
C ALA A 101 4.30 -4.46 -7.02
N TRP A 102 3.09 -5.00 -7.16
CA TRP A 102 2.56 -5.42 -8.46
C TRP A 102 2.01 -4.26 -9.31
N LEU A 103 1.33 -3.29 -8.69
CA LEU A 103 0.62 -2.23 -9.40
C LEU A 103 1.51 -1.38 -10.33
N PRO A 104 2.71 -0.92 -9.92
CA PRO A 104 3.58 -0.16 -10.82
C PRO A 104 3.90 -0.91 -12.13
N VAL A 105 4.13 -2.23 -12.03
CA VAL A 105 4.42 -3.10 -13.18
C VAL A 105 3.15 -3.34 -14.01
N ALA A 106 2.02 -3.56 -13.34
CA ALA A 106 0.74 -3.82 -13.98
C ALA A 106 0.22 -2.62 -14.79
N LEU A 107 0.56 -1.38 -14.42
CA LEU A 107 0.15 -0.20 -15.21
C LEU A 107 0.72 -0.20 -16.63
N ALA A 108 1.85 -0.86 -16.87
CA ALA A 108 2.46 -0.92 -18.20
C ALA A 108 1.74 -1.92 -19.14
N THR A 109 1.16 -3.00 -18.60
CA THR A 109 0.67 -4.14 -19.41
C THR A 109 -0.75 -4.61 -19.08
N GLY A 110 -1.34 -4.06 -18.03
CA GLY A 110 -2.65 -4.42 -17.52
C GLY A 110 -2.70 -5.78 -16.82
N GLY A 111 -3.91 -6.16 -16.40
CA GLY A 111 -4.16 -7.46 -15.78
C GLY A 111 -5.32 -7.43 -14.78
N SER A 112 -5.81 -8.60 -14.40
CA SER A 112 -6.76 -8.77 -13.30
C SER A 112 -6.28 -9.86 -12.34
N ILE A 113 -5.92 -9.45 -11.12
CA ILE A 113 -5.55 -10.40 -10.06
C ILE A 113 -6.56 -10.38 -8.93
N THR A 114 -6.90 -11.56 -8.43
CA THR A 114 -7.66 -11.71 -7.19
C THR A 114 -6.71 -12.16 -6.08
N LEU A 115 -6.47 -11.28 -5.11
CA LEU A 115 -5.58 -11.51 -3.99
C LEU A 115 -6.36 -12.04 -2.79
N THR A 116 -5.86 -13.11 -2.15
CA THR A 116 -6.41 -13.64 -0.89
C THR A 116 -5.43 -13.46 0.27
N GLY A 117 -5.86 -12.84 1.36
CA GLY A 117 -5.00 -12.49 2.51
C GLY A 117 -5.67 -11.55 3.51
N GLY A 118 -4.89 -10.65 4.11
CA GLY A 118 -5.37 -9.61 5.01
C GLY A 118 -5.67 -8.31 4.27
N THR A 119 -6.90 -7.81 4.36
CA THR A 119 -7.30 -6.50 3.85
C THR A 119 -7.11 -5.40 4.89
N GLU A 120 -7.19 -5.75 6.18
CA GLU A 120 -7.05 -4.82 7.31
C GLU A 120 -6.15 -5.44 8.38
N VAL A 121 -4.85 -5.15 8.28
CA VAL A 121 -3.83 -5.69 9.17
C VAL A 121 -2.88 -4.61 9.65
N GLN A 122 -2.30 -4.82 10.82
CA GLN A 122 -1.42 -3.84 11.46
C GLN A 122 -0.14 -3.64 10.66
N LYS A 123 0.44 -2.43 10.76
CA LYS A 123 1.72 -2.06 10.13
C LYS A 123 1.72 -2.22 8.60
N SER A 124 0.56 -1.99 8.00
CA SER A 124 0.37 -1.82 6.56
C SER A 124 -0.82 -0.88 6.32
N PRO A 125 -0.92 -0.26 5.13
CA PRO A 125 -2.17 0.35 4.70
C PRO A 125 -3.32 -0.67 4.74
N THR A 126 -4.54 -0.21 4.99
CA THR A 126 -5.75 -1.00 4.76
C THR A 126 -6.14 -0.95 3.29
N ILE A 127 -6.95 -1.90 2.83
CA ILE A 127 -7.44 -1.85 1.44
C ILE A 127 -8.29 -0.62 1.17
N ASP A 128 -9.07 -0.15 2.15
CA ASP A 128 -9.87 1.07 2.01
C ASP A 128 -8.97 2.31 1.90
N TYR A 129 -7.86 2.38 2.65
CA TYR A 129 -6.90 3.49 2.48
C TYR A 129 -6.32 3.48 1.07
N CYS A 130 -5.93 2.31 0.55
CA CYS A 130 -5.47 2.21 -0.83
C CYS A 130 -6.55 2.67 -1.82
N ALA A 131 -7.77 2.17 -1.70
CA ALA A 131 -8.86 2.46 -2.62
C ALA A 131 -9.40 3.90 -2.55
N ARG A 132 -9.29 4.56 -1.39
CA ARG A 132 -9.85 5.89 -1.13
C ARG A 132 -8.82 7.01 -1.07
N VAL A 133 -7.52 6.70 -0.98
CA VAL A 133 -6.44 7.71 -0.88
C VAL A 133 -5.41 7.51 -1.98
N LEU A 134 -4.76 6.35 -2.06
CA LEU A 134 -3.70 6.11 -3.06
C LEU A 134 -4.24 6.06 -4.49
N LEU A 135 -5.23 5.20 -4.75
CA LEU A 135 -5.71 4.96 -6.11
C LEU A 135 -6.38 6.19 -6.74
N PRO A 136 -7.16 7.02 -6.02
CA PRO A 136 -7.69 8.26 -6.57
C PRO A 136 -6.60 9.22 -7.07
N VAL A 137 -5.45 9.28 -6.37
CA VAL A 137 -4.30 10.06 -6.86
C VAL A 137 -3.79 9.48 -8.16
N LEU A 138 -3.53 8.17 -8.22
CA LEU A 138 -3.03 7.56 -9.46
C LEU A 138 -4.03 7.71 -10.62
N GLN A 139 -5.33 7.57 -10.36
CA GLN A 139 -6.41 7.73 -11.34
C GLN A 139 -6.50 9.16 -11.88
N ALA A 140 -6.37 10.17 -11.02
CA ALA A 140 -6.30 11.57 -11.43
C ALA A 140 -5.10 11.84 -12.38
N HIS A 141 -4.08 10.99 -12.33
CA HIS A 141 -2.88 11.07 -13.16
C HIS A 141 -2.85 10.02 -14.27
N GLY A 142 -4.02 9.50 -14.67
CA GLY A 142 -4.16 8.64 -15.85
C GLY A 142 -4.16 7.14 -15.58
N ALA A 143 -3.94 6.69 -14.34
CA ALA A 143 -3.99 5.26 -14.01
C ALA A 143 -5.40 4.69 -14.22
N LYS A 144 -5.48 3.61 -14.99
CA LYS A 144 -6.73 2.87 -15.18
C LYS A 144 -6.77 1.65 -14.28
N VAL A 145 -7.10 1.86 -13.01
CA VAL A 145 -7.13 0.82 -11.98
C VAL A 145 -8.47 0.80 -11.27
N ARG A 146 -8.99 -0.40 -11.01
CA ARG A 146 -10.21 -0.63 -10.23
C ARG A 146 -9.95 -1.70 -9.18
N THR A 147 -10.44 -1.44 -7.97
CA THR A 147 -10.43 -2.37 -6.84
C THR A 147 -11.84 -2.77 -6.45
N GLU A 148 -12.03 -4.05 -6.19
CA GLU A 148 -13.27 -4.62 -5.68
C GLU A 148 -12.95 -5.47 -4.45
N VAL A 149 -13.46 -5.07 -3.28
CA VAL A 149 -13.31 -5.84 -2.04
C VAL A 149 -14.43 -6.87 -1.97
N LEU A 150 -14.10 -8.12 -2.28
CA LEU A 150 -15.05 -9.24 -2.29
C LEU A 150 -15.35 -9.76 -0.88
N ASN A 151 -14.33 -9.82 -0.02
CA ASN A 151 -14.43 -10.22 1.38
C ASN A 151 -13.38 -9.50 2.22
N ARG A 152 -13.70 -9.24 3.49
CA ARG A 152 -12.76 -8.66 4.45
C ARG A 152 -11.90 -9.75 5.09
N GLY A 153 -10.71 -9.35 5.54
CA GLY A 153 -9.65 -10.23 6.01
C GLY A 153 -8.88 -9.57 7.12
N TYR A 154 -9.14 -10.00 8.35
CA TYR A 154 -8.51 -9.48 9.55
C TYR A 154 -7.53 -10.48 10.15
N PHE A 155 -6.48 -9.99 10.80
CA PHE A 155 -5.59 -10.83 11.60
C PHE A 155 -6.36 -11.55 12.73
N PRO A 156 -6.04 -12.82 13.08
CA PRO A 156 -4.96 -13.66 12.54
C PRO A 156 -5.33 -14.51 11.33
N ARG A 157 -6.62 -14.65 11.00
CA ARG A 157 -7.08 -15.61 9.99
C ARG A 157 -6.85 -15.12 8.56
N GLY A 158 -6.93 -13.81 8.31
CA GLY A 158 -6.93 -13.28 6.95
C GLY A 158 -8.22 -13.69 6.23
N GLY A 159 -8.09 -14.23 5.02
CA GLY A 159 -9.22 -14.71 4.22
C GLY A 159 -10.01 -13.63 3.48
N GLY A 160 -9.54 -12.38 3.55
CA GLY A 160 -10.04 -11.30 2.72
C GLY A 160 -9.70 -11.58 1.26
N ARG A 161 -10.57 -11.14 0.36
CA ARG A 161 -10.43 -11.32 -1.08
C ARG A 161 -10.63 -9.98 -1.77
N VAL A 162 -9.66 -9.58 -2.57
CA VAL A 162 -9.71 -8.32 -3.32
C VAL A 162 -9.36 -8.60 -4.76
N ARG A 163 -10.25 -8.18 -5.67
CA ARG A 163 -9.95 -8.18 -7.10
C ARG A 163 -9.43 -6.81 -7.49
N VAL A 164 -8.30 -6.79 -8.19
CA VAL A 164 -7.72 -5.58 -8.75
C VAL A 164 -7.62 -5.76 -10.25
N THR A 165 -8.23 -4.86 -11.00
CA THR A 165 -8.17 -4.83 -12.47
C THR A 165 -7.45 -3.57 -12.90
N VAL A 166 -6.46 -3.74 -13.78
CA VAL A 166 -5.62 -2.67 -14.33
C VAL A 166 -5.69 -2.75 -15.85
N GLU A 167 -5.94 -1.64 -16.50
CA GLU A 167 -5.70 -1.49 -17.94
C GLU A 167 -4.33 -0.84 -18.16
N PRO A 168 -3.64 -1.15 -19.28
CA PRO A 168 -2.43 -0.42 -19.65
C PRO A 168 -2.70 1.09 -19.68
N SER A 169 -1.87 1.86 -18.99
CA SER A 169 -1.99 3.31 -18.90
C SER A 169 -0.63 3.97 -18.64
N THR A 170 -0.45 5.15 -19.20
CA THR A 170 0.72 6.00 -18.94
C THR A 170 0.35 7.03 -17.90
N LEU A 171 1.17 7.15 -16.86
CA LEU A 171 0.97 8.17 -15.83
C LEU A 171 1.45 9.54 -16.31
N HIS A 172 0.69 10.58 -15.98
CA HIS A 172 1.10 11.97 -16.10
C HIS A 172 1.93 12.40 -14.89
N PRO A 173 2.78 13.45 -15.03
CA PRO A 173 3.51 14.01 -13.89
C PRO A 173 2.58 14.31 -12.71
N LEU A 174 3.01 13.97 -11.51
CA LEU A 174 2.21 14.16 -10.31
C LEU A 174 2.03 15.65 -10.01
N ASP A 175 0.77 16.08 -10.02
CA ASP A 175 0.26 17.36 -9.56
C ASP A 175 -0.92 17.12 -8.61
N LEU A 176 -0.65 17.27 -7.32
CA LEU A 176 -1.61 16.96 -6.26
C LEU A 176 -2.82 17.91 -6.27
N ASP A 177 -2.72 19.05 -6.93
CA ASP A 177 -3.82 20.01 -7.08
C ASP A 177 -4.83 19.56 -8.15
N ALA A 178 -4.44 18.65 -9.04
CA ALA A 178 -5.32 18.02 -10.03
C ALA A 178 -6.21 16.90 -9.45
N VAL A 179 -5.96 16.48 -8.20
CA VAL A 179 -6.79 15.46 -7.53
C VAL A 179 -8.14 16.06 -7.13
N PRO A 180 -9.28 15.57 -7.65
CA PRO A 180 -10.57 16.13 -7.31
C PRO A 180 -10.87 16.04 -5.80
N PRO A 181 -11.54 17.04 -5.22
CA PRO A 181 -11.90 17.02 -3.81
C PRO A 181 -12.88 15.87 -3.55
N HIS A 182 -12.52 15.00 -2.61
CA HIS A 182 -13.35 13.89 -2.15
C HIS A 182 -13.05 13.61 -0.69
N ARG A 183 -14.05 13.14 0.05
CA ARG A 183 -13.92 12.85 1.48
C ARG A 183 -14.90 11.77 1.90
N GLY A 184 -14.62 11.09 3.01
CA GLY A 184 -15.56 10.13 3.55
C GLY A 184 -15.04 9.31 4.72
N ILE A 185 -15.91 8.43 5.19
CA ILE A 185 -15.71 7.49 6.29
C ILE A 185 -16.21 6.12 5.82
N VAL A 186 -15.37 5.11 5.90
CA VAL A 186 -15.77 3.70 5.80
C VAL A 186 -15.63 3.09 7.19
N SER A 187 -16.73 2.60 7.75
CA SER A 187 -16.74 1.84 8.99
C SER A 187 -17.13 0.40 8.70
N CYS A 188 -16.24 -0.52 9.02
CA CYS A 188 -16.36 -1.92 8.63
C CYS A 188 -16.37 -2.84 9.85
N SER A 189 -17.25 -3.83 9.88
CA SER A 189 -17.20 -4.96 10.81
C SER A 189 -17.39 -6.28 10.09
N GLN A 190 -16.68 -7.32 10.57
CA GLN A 190 -16.81 -8.68 10.09
C GLN A 190 -17.08 -9.64 11.25
N ALA A 191 -18.13 -10.47 11.09
CA ALA A 191 -18.53 -11.48 12.07
C ALA A 191 -18.67 -10.90 13.50
N LEU A 192 -19.30 -9.72 13.59
CA LEU A 192 -19.56 -8.99 14.83
C LEU A 192 -21.01 -8.46 14.82
N PRO A 193 -21.58 -8.11 15.99
CA PRO A 193 -22.89 -7.47 16.07
C PRO A 193 -22.96 -6.20 15.20
N GLU A 194 -24.11 -5.97 14.57
CA GLU A 194 -24.31 -4.87 13.62
C GLU A 194 -23.98 -3.49 14.19
N HIS A 195 -24.31 -3.30 15.48
CA HIS A 195 -24.09 -2.05 16.22
C HIS A 195 -22.61 -1.66 16.34
N VAL A 196 -21.66 -2.55 16.04
CA VAL A 196 -20.22 -2.24 16.14
C VAL A 196 -19.81 -1.21 15.09
N ALA A 197 -20.16 -1.44 13.82
CA ALA A 197 -19.83 -0.51 12.74
C ALA A 197 -20.65 0.79 12.85
N GLU A 198 -21.88 0.72 13.36
CA GLU A 198 -22.68 1.93 13.63
C GLU A 198 -22.04 2.81 14.70
N ARG A 199 -21.68 2.23 15.86
CA ARG A 199 -21.03 2.98 16.96
C ARG A 199 -19.69 3.57 16.54
N GLN A 200 -18.95 2.88 15.69
CA GLN A 200 -17.74 3.41 15.07
C GLN A 200 -18.01 4.62 14.18
N ALA A 201 -18.93 4.49 13.23
CA ALA A 201 -19.32 5.54 12.32
C ALA A 201 -19.83 6.78 13.08
N THR A 202 -20.76 6.62 14.02
CA THR A 202 -21.28 7.71 14.86
C THR A 202 -20.15 8.44 15.59
N ALA A 203 -19.20 7.70 16.15
CA ALA A 203 -18.10 8.29 16.89
C ALA A 203 -17.07 9.02 15.99
N ALA A 204 -16.91 8.60 14.74
CA ALA A 204 -16.10 9.30 13.75
C ALA A 204 -16.79 10.57 13.24
N VAL A 205 -18.08 10.48 12.90
CA VAL A 205 -18.91 11.61 12.44
C VAL A 205 -18.98 12.73 13.48
N ALA A 206 -19.00 12.39 14.76
CA ALA A 206 -18.99 13.38 15.85
C ALA A 206 -17.76 14.29 15.84
N LEU A 207 -16.68 13.91 15.14
CA LEU A 207 -15.46 14.72 14.96
C LEU A 207 -15.26 15.20 13.51
N LEU A 208 -15.91 14.54 12.54
CA LEU A 208 -15.81 14.81 11.11
C LEU A 208 -17.20 15.14 10.54
N HIS A 209 -17.66 16.36 10.82
CA HIS A 209 -18.97 16.82 10.35
C HIS A 209 -19.04 16.86 8.81
N ASP A 210 -20.19 16.46 8.26
CA ASP A 210 -20.50 16.47 6.82
C ASP A 210 -19.63 15.54 5.94
N TYR A 211 -18.98 14.53 6.54
CA TYR A 211 -18.30 13.48 5.78
C TYR A 211 -19.30 12.37 5.41
N PRO A 212 -19.40 11.97 4.12
CA PRO A 212 -20.19 10.82 3.72
C PRO A 212 -19.73 9.55 4.44
N VAL A 213 -20.69 8.75 4.89
CA VAL A 213 -20.43 7.51 5.65
C VAL A 213 -20.89 6.30 4.86
N GLU A 214 -20.00 5.32 4.74
CA GLU A 214 -20.29 3.98 4.26
C GLU A 214 -20.13 2.99 5.43
N ILE A 215 -21.21 2.29 5.79
CA ILE A 215 -21.19 1.23 6.81
C ILE A 215 -21.14 -0.12 6.08
N VAL A 216 -20.05 -0.85 6.26
CA VAL A 216 -19.82 -2.16 5.64
C VAL A 216 -19.90 -3.25 6.71
N ARG A 217 -20.77 -4.24 6.48
CA ARG A 217 -20.92 -5.40 7.36
C ARG A 217 -20.71 -6.65 6.55
N THR A 218 -19.76 -7.48 6.96
CA THR A 218 -19.47 -8.73 6.25
C THR A 218 -19.58 -9.94 7.16
N ALA A 219 -19.99 -11.06 6.57
CA ALA A 219 -19.71 -12.37 7.14
C ALA A 219 -18.31 -12.81 6.71
N GLY A 220 -17.70 -13.73 7.46
CA GLY A 220 -16.40 -14.27 7.06
C GLY A 220 -15.80 -15.19 8.11
N PRO A 221 -14.72 -15.91 7.75
CA PRO A 221 -14.08 -16.87 8.65
C PRO A 221 -13.34 -16.19 9.81
N GLY A 222 -13.04 -14.89 9.73
CA GLY A 222 -12.38 -14.13 10.78
C GLY A 222 -13.29 -13.08 11.39
N THR A 223 -12.98 -12.67 12.62
CA THR A 223 -13.66 -11.54 13.29
C THR A 223 -12.74 -10.33 13.27
N GLY A 224 -13.28 -9.16 12.95
CA GLY A 224 -12.51 -7.93 12.97
C GLY A 224 -13.32 -6.71 12.61
N THR A 225 -12.72 -5.55 12.74
CA THR A 225 -13.39 -4.28 12.48
C THR A 225 -12.36 -3.17 12.25
N SER A 226 -12.73 -2.17 11.48
CA SER A 226 -11.86 -1.08 11.08
C SER A 226 -12.66 0.17 10.74
N VAL A 227 -11.99 1.32 10.84
CA VAL A 227 -12.50 2.59 10.32
C VAL A 227 -11.40 3.22 9.49
N THR A 228 -11.75 3.67 8.28
CA THR A 228 -10.89 4.48 7.42
C THR A 228 -11.61 5.78 7.11
N THR A 229 -10.94 6.88 7.36
CA THR A 229 -11.41 8.25 7.10
C THR A 229 -10.45 8.90 6.12
N TRP A 230 -10.94 9.76 5.21
CA TRP A 230 -10.07 10.46 4.27
C TRP A 230 -10.65 11.81 3.85
N CYS A 231 -9.76 12.70 3.42
CA CYS A 231 -10.06 13.94 2.72
C CYS A 231 -8.93 14.19 1.71
N GLY A 232 -9.25 14.07 0.42
CA GLY A 232 -8.29 14.14 -0.67
C GLY A 232 -7.17 13.12 -0.50
N THR A 233 -5.96 13.63 -0.40
CA THR A 233 -4.68 12.92 -0.34
C THR A 233 -4.21 12.60 1.09
N LYS A 234 -5.13 12.68 2.07
CA LYS A 234 -4.85 12.43 3.48
C LYS A 234 -5.87 11.48 4.08
N GLY A 235 -5.40 10.53 4.89
CA GLY A 235 -6.25 9.53 5.55
C GLY A 235 -5.92 9.26 7.01
N GLY A 236 -6.89 8.71 7.73
CA GLY A 236 -6.76 8.15 9.08
C GLY A 236 -7.35 6.74 9.16
N VAL A 237 -6.72 5.85 9.93
CA VAL A 237 -7.06 4.42 9.94
C VAL A 237 -6.94 3.82 11.33
N ALA A 238 -8.05 3.31 11.86
CA ALA A 238 -8.06 2.56 13.12
C ALA A 238 -8.56 1.13 12.93
N LEU A 239 -7.85 0.17 13.53
CA LEU A 239 -8.28 -1.22 13.61
C LEU A 239 -8.84 -1.52 15.00
N GLY A 240 -9.94 -2.26 15.05
CA GLY A 240 -10.46 -2.81 16.29
C GLY A 240 -9.61 -3.98 16.79
N ARG A 241 -9.76 -4.26 18.08
CA ARG A 241 -9.20 -5.45 18.74
C ARG A 241 -10.10 -5.84 19.90
N ARG A 242 -9.98 -7.09 20.36
CA ARG A 242 -10.74 -7.57 21.51
C ARG A 242 -10.56 -6.65 22.72
N GLY A 243 -11.66 -6.22 23.32
CA GLY A 243 -11.68 -5.32 24.47
C GLY A 243 -11.54 -3.81 24.15
N LEU A 244 -11.34 -3.43 22.88
CA LEU A 244 -11.32 -2.01 22.49
C LEU A 244 -12.74 -1.55 22.13
N PRO A 245 -13.29 -0.49 22.76
CA PRO A 245 -14.63 0.02 22.41
C PRO A 245 -14.74 0.49 20.97
N ALA A 246 -15.87 0.21 20.32
CA ALA A 246 -16.18 0.59 18.95
C ALA A 246 -16.00 2.11 18.71
N GLU A 247 -16.49 2.93 19.64
CA GLU A 247 -16.39 4.39 19.55
C GLU A 247 -14.94 4.87 19.64
N LYS A 248 -14.07 4.13 20.35
CA LYS A 248 -12.65 4.48 20.40
C LYS A 248 -11.98 4.22 19.05
N VAL A 249 -12.36 3.16 18.33
CA VAL A 249 -11.88 2.91 16.96
C VAL A 249 -12.32 4.06 16.03
N GLY A 250 -13.61 4.43 16.04
CA GLY A 250 -14.13 5.55 15.24
C GLY A 250 -13.43 6.87 15.53
N ARG A 251 -13.32 7.24 16.82
CA ARG A 251 -12.62 8.48 17.21
C ARG A 251 -11.14 8.47 16.87
N THR A 252 -10.46 7.32 16.96
CA THR A 252 -9.04 7.23 16.61
C THR A 252 -8.84 7.52 15.12
N ALA A 253 -9.59 6.89 14.23
CA ALA A 253 -9.47 7.15 12.79
C ALA A 253 -9.79 8.62 12.44
N ALA A 254 -10.84 9.19 13.06
CA ALA A 254 -11.18 10.59 12.85
C ALA A 254 -10.07 11.56 13.33
N ARG A 255 -9.49 11.31 14.51
CA ARG A 255 -8.38 12.13 15.03
C ARG A 255 -7.11 12.00 14.21
N GLU A 256 -6.82 10.81 13.68
CA GLU A 256 -5.68 10.64 12.77
C GLU A 256 -5.85 11.45 11.49
N LEU A 257 -7.05 11.48 10.90
CA LEU A 257 -7.31 12.35 9.75
C LEU A 257 -7.21 13.83 10.10
N LEU A 258 -7.78 14.27 11.22
CA LEU A 258 -7.67 15.67 11.65
C LEU A 258 -6.20 16.08 11.84
N ALA A 259 -5.39 15.24 12.50
CA ALA A 259 -3.96 15.49 12.65
C ALA A 259 -3.23 15.52 11.29
N ALA A 260 -3.61 14.65 10.35
CA ALA A 260 -3.05 14.68 9.00
C ALA A 260 -3.41 15.98 8.26
N LEU A 261 -4.65 16.45 8.38
CA LEU A 261 -5.13 17.70 7.79
C LEU A 261 -4.41 18.93 8.36
N GLU A 262 -4.15 18.96 9.67
CA GLU A 262 -3.39 20.02 10.33
C GLU A 262 -1.89 20.00 9.98
N ALA A 263 -1.34 18.83 9.68
CA ALA A 263 0.06 18.69 9.31
C ALA A 263 0.36 19.36 7.94
N PRO A 264 1.54 20.01 7.78
CA PRO A 264 1.90 20.67 6.53
C PRO A 264 2.09 19.68 5.38
N GLY A 265 2.01 20.18 4.15
CA GLY A 265 2.16 19.37 2.94
C GLY A 265 0.84 18.85 2.37
N GLN A 266 0.86 18.52 1.09
CA GLN A 266 -0.30 18.05 0.31
C GLN A 266 -0.72 16.63 0.68
N VAL A 267 0.22 15.73 0.99
CA VAL A 267 -0.08 14.32 1.31
C VAL A 267 0.12 14.03 2.79
N ASP A 268 -0.49 12.96 3.30
CA ASP A 268 -0.12 12.46 4.64
C ASP A 268 1.22 11.71 4.62
N ILE A 269 1.76 11.41 5.81
CA ILE A 269 3.08 10.79 5.97
C ILE A 269 3.19 9.38 5.35
N HIS A 270 2.07 8.68 5.17
CA HIS A 270 2.03 7.32 4.61
C HIS A 270 1.82 7.32 3.11
N LEU A 271 1.03 8.26 2.57
CA LEU A 271 0.93 8.42 1.11
C LEU A 271 2.27 8.90 0.54
N ALA A 272 3.04 9.67 1.31
CA ALA A 272 4.34 10.19 0.91
C ALA A 272 5.31 9.12 0.41
N ASP A 273 5.48 7.99 1.08
CA ASP A 273 6.38 6.93 0.58
C ASP A 273 5.76 6.06 -0.52
N GLN A 274 4.42 5.97 -0.56
CA GLN A 274 3.68 5.19 -1.55
C GLN A 274 3.69 5.82 -2.95
N LEU A 275 3.83 7.14 -3.04
CA LEU A 275 3.89 7.86 -4.32
C LEU A 275 5.26 7.84 -4.98
N LEU A 276 6.34 7.52 -4.25
CA LEU A 276 7.72 7.71 -4.75
C LEU A 276 8.04 6.91 -6.00
N VAL A 277 7.56 5.66 -6.11
CA VAL A 277 7.78 4.86 -7.33
C VAL A 277 7.08 5.51 -8.51
N TYR A 278 5.87 6.03 -8.32
CA TYR A 278 5.12 6.69 -9.40
C TYR A 278 5.76 8.03 -9.77
N LEU A 279 6.14 8.84 -8.77
CA LEU A 279 6.88 10.10 -8.97
C LEU A 279 8.14 9.87 -9.81
N ALA A 280 8.95 8.88 -9.48
CA ALA A 280 10.17 8.55 -10.19
C ALA A 280 9.96 8.09 -11.64
N LEU A 281 8.78 7.55 -11.96
CA LEU A 281 8.44 7.04 -13.29
C LEU A 281 7.74 8.08 -14.16
N SER A 282 6.91 8.95 -13.57
CA SER A 282 6.09 9.92 -14.31
C SER A 282 6.58 11.37 -14.18
N GLY A 283 7.49 11.65 -13.24
CA GLY A 283 7.88 13.00 -12.85
C GLY A 283 6.83 13.71 -12.01
N GLY A 284 7.09 14.97 -11.70
CA GLY A 284 6.17 15.88 -11.00
C GLY A 284 6.68 16.28 -9.62
N ARG A 285 5.76 16.68 -8.74
CA ARG A 285 6.11 17.16 -7.41
C ARG A 285 4.98 16.99 -6.41
N TYR A 286 5.32 16.70 -5.16
CA TYR A 286 4.39 16.83 -4.04
C TYR A 286 5.13 17.20 -2.75
N THR A 287 4.34 17.53 -1.73
CA THR A 287 4.84 17.88 -0.40
C THR A 287 4.25 16.99 0.69
N ALA A 288 5.05 16.66 1.71
CA ALA A 288 4.64 15.86 2.86
C ALA A 288 5.08 16.54 4.18
N PRO A 289 4.54 16.13 5.34
CA PRO A 289 4.87 16.76 6.63
C PRO A 289 6.34 16.64 7.00
N SER A 290 6.96 15.50 6.70
CA SER A 290 8.35 15.21 6.99
C SER A 290 8.87 14.06 6.12
N LEU A 291 10.19 13.87 6.10
CA LEU A 291 10.83 12.73 5.43
C LEU A 291 10.79 11.52 6.37
N SER A 292 9.88 10.59 6.11
CA SER A 292 9.84 9.31 6.85
C SER A 292 11.03 8.42 6.47
N SER A 293 11.40 7.49 7.36
CA SER A 293 12.45 6.51 7.07
C SER A 293 12.05 5.54 5.94
N HIS A 294 10.74 5.26 5.75
CA HIS A 294 10.23 4.53 4.58
C HIS A 294 10.48 5.31 3.28
N ALA A 295 10.17 6.62 3.29
CA ALA A 295 10.39 7.49 2.14
C ALA A 295 11.88 7.63 1.81
N ALA A 296 12.74 7.89 2.81
CA ALA A 296 14.18 7.98 2.63
C ALA A 296 14.78 6.68 2.07
N THR A 297 14.35 5.53 2.60
CA THR A 297 14.78 4.21 2.09
C THR A 297 14.37 4.02 0.64
N THR A 298 13.16 4.45 0.27
CA THR A 298 12.63 4.31 -1.09
C THR A 298 13.35 5.25 -2.06
N CYS A 299 13.64 6.51 -1.70
CA CYS A 299 14.46 7.40 -2.53
C CYS A 299 15.86 6.82 -2.77
N ALA A 300 16.52 6.34 -1.70
CA ALA A 300 17.83 5.72 -1.80
C ALA A 300 17.81 4.48 -2.72
N LEU A 301 16.73 3.69 -2.66
CA LEU A 301 16.55 2.53 -3.51
C LEU A 301 16.30 2.92 -4.98
N LEU A 302 15.47 3.92 -5.24
CA LEU A 302 15.20 4.44 -6.58
C LEU A 302 16.49 4.90 -7.29
N ALA A 303 17.37 5.60 -6.57
CA ALA A 303 18.66 6.04 -7.10
C ALA A 303 19.55 4.85 -7.53
N ARG A 304 19.48 3.69 -6.84
CA ARG A 304 20.20 2.47 -7.24
C ARG A 304 19.74 1.91 -8.59
N PHE A 305 18.51 2.21 -9.00
CA PHE A 305 17.95 1.86 -10.31
C PHE A 305 18.05 3.01 -11.33
N GLY A 306 18.74 4.11 -11.01
CA GLY A 306 18.92 5.25 -11.90
C GLY A 306 17.75 6.24 -11.91
N HIS A 307 16.84 6.15 -10.94
CA HIS A 307 15.75 7.10 -10.76
C HIS A 307 16.05 8.06 -9.61
N GLU A 308 16.42 9.29 -9.93
CA GLU A 308 16.71 10.32 -8.94
C GLU A 308 15.43 11.03 -8.49
N VAL A 309 15.20 11.07 -7.18
CA VAL A 309 14.14 11.89 -6.57
C VAL A 309 14.81 12.95 -5.70
N THR A 310 14.62 14.22 -6.07
CA THR A 310 15.12 15.35 -5.28
C THR A 310 14.25 15.52 -4.04
N VAL A 311 14.89 15.57 -2.87
CA VAL A 311 14.25 15.83 -1.58
C VAL A 311 14.80 17.14 -1.02
N SER A 312 13.91 18.09 -0.71
CA SER A 312 14.31 19.40 -0.16
C SER A 312 13.30 19.91 0.87
N GLY A 313 13.69 20.91 1.65
CA GLY A 313 12.86 21.42 2.75
C GLY A 313 12.83 20.48 3.95
N THR A 314 12.10 20.90 5.00
CA THR A 314 12.04 20.18 6.29
C THR A 314 10.62 20.03 6.81
N SER A 315 9.76 21.03 6.62
CA SER A 315 8.34 21.01 6.97
C SER A 315 7.59 22.13 6.24
N PRO A 316 6.92 21.85 5.10
CA PRO A 316 6.86 20.54 4.47
C PRO A 316 8.18 20.14 3.79
N VAL A 317 8.40 18.84 3.67
CA VAL A 317 9.39 18.26 2.76
C VAL A 317 8.80 18.22 1.36
N VAL A 318 9.61 18.55 0.36
CA VAL A 318 9.29 18.54 -1.06
C VAL A 318 9.97 17.36 -1.73
N PHE A 319 9.19 16.58 -2.48
CA PHE A 319 9.68 15.52 -3.37
C PHE A 319 9.44 15.92 -4.82
N SER A 320 10.45 15.80 -5.68
CA SER A 320 10.31 16.07 -7.12
C SER A 320 11.20 15.18 -7.97
N ALA A 321 10.73 14.83 -9.18
CA ALA A 321 11.47 14.09 -10.19
C ALA A 321 11.17 14.64 -11.59
#